data_AF-A0A242L0L0-F1
#
_entry.id   AF-A0A242L0L0-F1
#
_cell.length_a   1.000
_cell.length_b   1.000
_cell.length_c   1.000
_cell.angle_alpha   90.00
_cell.angle_beta   90.00
_cell.angle_gamma   90.00
#
_symmetry.space_group_name_H-M   'P 1'
#
loop_
_entity.id
_entity.type
_entity.pdbx_description
1 polymer ?
#
loop_
_entity_poly.entity_id
_entity_poly.type
_entity_poly.pdbx_seq_one_letter_code
_entity_poly.pdbx_strand_id
1 'polypeptide(L)'
;MKESNDYIKLIEKLREEKDMDELASLFMNVISLAGLKMDETASLLYYIQKQTVEAPHNAKFLKERLGLDVKNLGVEGVLQVQRALVSTYVDKLGNNA
;
A
#
# COMPACT_ATOMS: atom_id res chain seq x y z
N MET A 1 -5.47 6.09 28.22
CA MET A 1 -6.36 6.83 27.30
C MET A 1 -5.76 8.12 26.71
N LYS A 2 -4.44 8.38 26.87
CA LYS A 2 -3.72 9.49 26.18
C LYS A 2 -3.04 9.05 24.87
N GLU A 3 -2.53 7.82 24.81
CA GLU A 3 -1.76 7.31 23.66
C GLU A 3 -2.55 7.23 22.34
N SER A 4 -3.86 6.95 22.40
CA SER A 4 -4.72 6.87 21.19
C SER A 4 -4.80 8.19 20.42
N ASN A 5 -4.72 9.33 21.12
CA ASN A 5 -4.85 10.65 20.51
C ASN A 5 -3.59 11.07 19.74
N ASP A 6 -2.43 10.52 20.08
CA ASP A 6 -1.16 10.87 19.44
C ASP A 6 -0.98 10.12 18.12
N TYR A 7 -1.45 8.87 18.03
CA TYR A 7 -1.48 8.13 16.76
C TYR A 7 -2.43 8.74 15.75
N ILE A 8 -3.61 9.22 16.17
CA ILE A 8 -4.57 9.87 15.26
C ILE A 8 -3.95 11.14 14.67
N LYS A 9 -3.32 11.99 15.49
CA LYS A 9 -2.65 13.21 15.02
C LYS A 9 -1.47 12.92 14.09
N LEU A 10 -0.70 11.88 14.37
CA LEU A 10 0.37 11.42 13.48
C LEU A 10 -0.20 11.00 12.13
N ILE A 11 -1.30 10.22 12.10
CA ILE A 11 -1.97 9.80 10.86
C ILE A 11 -2.53 11.00 10.09
N GLU A 12 -3.09 11.99 10.78
CA GLU A 12 -3.58 13.23 10.17
C GLU A 12 -2.45 14.02 9.50
N LYS A 13 -1.32 14.22 10.21
CA LYS A 13 -0.13 14.87 9.66
C LYS A 13 0.43 14.13 8.44
N LEU A 14 0.58 12.81 8.54
CA LEU A 14 1.06 11.96 7.43
C LEU A 14 0.13 11.98 6.22
N ARG A 15 -1.18 12.14 6.44
CA ARG A 15 -2.16 12.28 5.36
C ARG A 15 -2.02 13.61 4.61
N GLU A 16 -1.71 14.69 5.33
CA GLU A 16 -1.53 16.03 4.77
C GLU A 16 -0.21 16.14 4.00
N GLU A 17 0.88 15.64 4.59
CA GLU A 17 2.23 15.75 4.03
C GLU A 17 2.52 14.68 2.97
N LYS A 18 1.84 13.52 3.05
CA LYS A 18 2.11 12.32 2.22
C LYS A 18 3.60 11.95 2.17
N ASP A 19 4.30 12.16 3.29
CA ASP A 19 5.71 11.78 3.42
C ASP A 19 5.81 10.24 3.43
N MET A 20 6.30 9.70 2.32
CA MET A 20 6.40 8.25 2.11
C MET A 20 7.49 7.63 3.00
N ASP A 21 8.51 8.39 3.39
CA ASP A 21 9.59 7.91 4.24
C ASP A 21 9.13 7.82 5.70
N GLU A 22 8.40 8.83 6.19
CA GLU A 22 7.78 8.79 7.53
C GLU A 22 6.73 7.65 7.61
N LEU A 23 5.91 7.47 6.58
CA LEU A 23 4.96 6.35 6.50
C LEU A 23 5.68 5.00 6.51
N ALA A 24 6.73 4.84 5.70
CA ALA A 24 7.52 3.60 5.66
C ALA A 24 8.12 3.28 7.04
N SER A 25 8.66 4.28 7.74
CA SER A 25 9.18 4.13 9.09
C SER A 25 8.11 3.65 10.08
N LEU A 26 6.89 4.20 10.02
CA LEU A 26 5.77 3.75 10.85
C LEU A 26 5.42 2.28 10.60
N PHE A 27 5.29 1.86 9.34
CA PHE A 27 5.01 0.46 9.01
C PHE A 27 6.12 -0.48 9.47
N MET A 28 7.39 -0.08 9.30
CA MET A 28 8.53 -0.87 9.75
C MET A 28 8.57 -1.02 11.27
N ASN A 29 8.19 0.01 12.03
CA ASN A 29 8.06 -0.07 13.49
C ASN A 29 6.98 -1.08 13.89
N VAL A 30 5.82 -1.08 13.23
CA VAL A 30 4.75 -2.05 13.48
C VAL A 30 5.22 -3.48 13.20
N ILE A 31 5.86 -3.70 12.05
CA ILE A 31 6.40 -5.02 11.66
C ILE A 31 7.44 -5.51 12.68
N SER A 32 8.34 -4.63 13.11
CA SER A 32 9.41 -4.95 14.05
C SER A 32 8.89 -5.24 15.45
N LEU A 33 7.95 -4.44 15.95
CA LEU A 33 7.32 -4.63 17.27
C LEU A 33 6.48 -5.91 17.32
N ALA A 34 5.81 -6.25 16.23
CA ALA A 34 5.07 -7.51 16.11
C ALA A 34 5.99 -8.73 15.95
N GLY A 35 7.28 -8.53 15.70
CA GLY A 35 8.25 -9.62 15.52
C GLY A 35 8.00 -10.48 14.29
N LEU A 36 7.45 -9.89 13.22
CA LEU A 36 7.06 -10.66 12.02
C LEU A 36 8.29 -11.22 11.29
N LYS A 37 8.16 -12.47 10.85
CA LYS A 37 9.11 -13.10 9.94
C LYS A 37 8.94 -12.59 8.51
N MET A 38 9.90 -12.95 7.66
CA MET A 38 9.93 -12.51 6.26
C MET A 38 8.72 -12.99 5.45
N ASP A 39 8.29 -14.23 5.66
CA ASP A 39 7.11 -14.82 5.02
C ASP A 39 5.80 -14.19 5.51
N GLU A 40 5.68 -13.94 6.81
CA GLU A 40 4.54 -13.23 7.42
C GLU A 40 4.44 -11.79 6.91
N THR A 41 5.58 -11.10 6.78
CA THR A 41 5.65 -9.75 6.22
C THR A 41 5.23 -9.73 4.75
N ALA A 42 5.73 -10.69 3.95
CA ALA A 42 5.34 -10.82 2.54
C ALA A 42 3.83 -11.08 2.39
N SER A 43 3.27 -11.94 3.24
CA SER A 43 1.83 -12.22 3.28
C SER A 43 1.01 -10.97 3.63
N LEU A 44 1.46 -10.17 4.60
CA LEU A 44 0.79 -8.93 4.99
C LEU A 44 0.81 -7.90 3.85
N LEU A 45 1.96 -7.70 3.21
CA LEU A 45 2.08 -6.77 2.07
C LEU A 45 1.19 -7.18 0.90
N TYR A 46 1.16 -8.48 0.58
CA TYR A 46 0.26 -9.02 -0.43
C TYR A 46 -1.21 -8.77 -0.07
N TYR A 47 -1.59 -9.03 1.18
CA TYR A 47 -2.96 -8.82 1.64
C TYR A 47 -3.38 -7.36 1.54
N ILE A 48 -2.54 -6.43 2.01
CA ILE A 48 -2.80 -4.99 1.91
C ILE A 48 -2.97 -4.58 0.44
N GLN A 49 -2.05 -5.00 -0.42
CA GLN A 49 -2.13 -4.69 -1.86
C GLN A 49 -3.42 -5.24 -2.49
N LYS A 50 -3.79 -6.48 -2.16
CA LYS A 50 -5.04 -7.09 -2.64
C LYS A 50 -6.25 -6.26 -2.22
N GLN A 51 -6.35 -5.90 -0.94
CA GLN A 51 -7.44 -5.07 -0.43
C GLN A 51 -7.50 -3.70 -1.11
N THR A 52 -6.35 -3.06 -1.35
CA THR A 52 -6.29 -1.77 -2.05
C THR A 52 -6.77 -1.88 -3.49
N VAL A 53 -6.31 -2.88 -4.23
CA VAL A 53 -6.68 -3.07 -5.65
C VAL A 53 -8.15 -3.46 -5.79
N GLU A 54 -8.65 -4.34 -4.94
CA GLU A 54 -10.03 -4.82 -4.96
C GLU A 54 -11.05 -3.84 -4.37
N ALA A 55 -10.58 -2.76 -3.71
CA ALA A 55 -11.44 -1.72 -3.17
C ALA A 55 -12.39 -1.20 -4.26
N PRO A 56 -13.71 -1.03 -3.99
CA PRO A 56 -14.72 -0.81 -5.03
C PRO A 56 -14.41 0.32 -6.01
N HIS A 57 -13.83 1.42 -5.52
CA HIS A 57 -13.46 2.56 -6.35
C HIS A 57 -12.27 2.27 -7.27
N ASN A 58 -11.23 1.57 -6.77
CA ASN A 58 -10.06 1.19 -7.56
C ASN A 58 -10.41 0.10 -8.58
N ALA A 59 -11.14 -0.93 -8.16
CA ALA A 59 -11.59 -1.99 -9.05
C ALA A 59 -12.48 -1.45 -10.18
N LYS A 60 -13.39 -0.51 -9.87
CA LYS A 60 -14.20 0.18 -10.89
C LYS A 60 -13.30 0.97 -11.84
N PHE A 61 -12.38 1.78 -11.32
CA PHE A 61 -11.46 2.57 -12.13
C PHE A 61 -10.64 1.70 -13.09
N LEU A 62 -10.03 0.63 -12.59
CA LEU A 62 -9.20 -0.29 -13.38
C LEU A 62 -10.02 -0.99 -14.47
N LYS A 63 -11.25 -1.39 -14.17
CA LYS A 63 -12.15 -2.00 -15.16
C LYS A 63 -12.57 -1.01 -16.23
N GLU A 64 -12.97 0.21 -15.86
CA GLU A 64 -13.46 1.21 -16.80
C GLU A 64 -12.36 1.85 -17.66
N ARG A 65 -11.18 2.07 -17.09
CA ARG A 65 -10.08 2.76 -17.78
C ARG A 65 -9.13 1.82 -18.51
N LEU A 66 -8.94 0.60 -17.99
CA LEU A 66 -7.94 -0.33 -18.48
C LEU A 66 -8.53 -1.68 -18.92
N GLY A 67 -9.85 -1.89 -18.76
CA GLY A 67 -10.49 -3.16 -19.07
C GLY A 67 -10.07 -4.31 -18.13
N LEU A 68 -9.42 -4.02 -17.00
CA LEU A 68 -8.86 -5.02 -16.10
C LEU A 68 -9.84 -5.34 -14.97
N ASP A 69 -10.33 -6.59 -14.91
CA ASP A 69 -11.15 -7.07 -13.79
C ASP A 69 -10.26 -7.62 -12.68
N VAL A 70 -10.14 -6.86 -11.59
CA VAL A 70 -9.23 -7.19 -10.49
C VAL A 70 -9.87 -7.96 -9.34
N LYS A 71 -11.20 -8.12 -9.32
CA LYS A 71 -11.92 -8.70 -8.16
C LYS A 71 -11.67 -10.19 -7.93
N ASN A 72 -11.12 -10.88 -8.92
CA ASN A 72 -10.91 -12.32 -8.91
C ASN A 72 -9.47 -12.70 -9.25
N LEU A 73 -8.51 -11.78 -9.04
CA LEU A 73 -7.12 -12.10 -9.29
C LEU A 73 -6.61 -13.11 -8.27
N GLY A 74 -5.94 -14.15 -8.76
CA GLY A 74 -5.09 -15.01 -7.94
C GLY A 74 -3.85 -14.25 -7.47
N VAL A 75 -3.03 -14.90 -6.63
CA VAL A 75 -1.82 -14.31 -6.04
C VAL A 75 -0.94 -13.65 -7.10
N GLU A 76 -0.65 -14.38 -8.18
CA GLU A 76 0.18 -13.88 -9.28
C GLU A 76 -0.39 -12.62 -9.93
N GLY A 77 -1.70 -12.56 -10.14
CA GLY A 77 -2.34 -11.41 -10.77
C GLY A 77 -2.19 -10.14 -9.94
N VAL A 78 -2.38 -10.23 -8.62
CA VAL A 78 -2.19 -9.08 -7.71
C VAL A 78 -0.74 -8.62 -7.71
N LEU A 79 0.23 -9.56 -7.70
CA LEU A 79 1.65 -9.23 -7.74
C LEU A 79 2.07 -8.54 -9.05
N GLN A 80 1.50 -8.94 -10.19
CA GLN A 80 1.75 -8.26 -11.46
C GLN A 80 1.19 -6.83 -11.47
N VAL A 81 -0.01 -6.62 -10.92
CA VAL A 81 -0.56 -5.26 -10.74
C VAL A 81 0.34 -4.43 -9.83
N GLN A 82 0.79 -4.99 -8.71
CA GLN A 82 1.72 -4.32 -7.80
C GLN A 82 3.01 -3.91 -8.51
N ARG A 83 3.63 -4.84 -9.25
CA ARG A 83 4.85 -4.57 -10.02
C ARG A 83 4.67 -3.43 -11.01
N ALA A 84 3.54 -3.40 -11.74
CA ALA A 84 3.24 -2.34 -12.70
C ALA A 84 3.09 -0.97 -12.02
N LEU A 85 2.38 -0.92 -10.87
CA LEU A 85 2.18 0.31 -10.11
C LEU A 85 3.49 0.83 -9.50
N VAL A 86 4.31 -0.06 -8.93
CA VAL A 86 5.63 0.31 -8.39
C VAL A 86 6.53 0.85 -9.50
N SER A 87 6.59 0.18 -10.65
CA SER A 87 7.40 0.64 -11.79
C SER A 87 6.97 2.05 -12.23
N THR A 88 5.66 2.25 -12.39
CA THR A 88 5.09 3.57 -12.74
C THR A 88 5.41 4.64 -11.68
N TYR A 89 5.42 4.28 -10.40
CA TYR A 89 5.75 5.21 -9.33
C TYR A 89 7.24 5.59 -9.34
N VAL A 90 8.13 4.62 -9.49
CA VAL A 90 9.58 4.84 -9.60
C VAL A 90 9.90 5.72 -10.81
N ASP A 91 9.27 5.46 -11.96
CA ASP A 91 9.44 6.28 -13.16
C ASP A 91 9.00 7.73 -12.93
N LYS A 92 7.94 7.97 -12.15
CA LYS A 92 7.53 9.33 -11.78
C LYS A 92 8.54 10.03 -10.88
N LEU A 93 9.23 9.30 -9.99
CA LEU A 93 10.28 9.88 -9.16
C LEU A 93 11.53 10.22 -10.01
N GLY A 94 11.92 9.32 -10.92
CA GLY A 94 13.07 9.53 -11.82
C GLY A 94 12.85 10.62 -12.88
N ASN A 95 11.61 10.80 -13.36
CA ASN A 95 11.26 11.85 -14.32
C ASN A 95 11.01 13.23 -13.68
N ASN A 96 11.02 13.32 -12.35
CA ASN A 96 10.92 14.57 -11.58
C ASN A 96 12.27 14.95 -10.92
N ALA A 97 13.36 14.27 -11.28
CA ALA A 97 14.73 14.53 -10.81
C ALA A 97 15.55 15.33 -11.84
#